data_AF-A0AB37W297-F1
#
_entry.id   AF-A0AB37W297-F1
#
_cell.length_a   1.000
_cell.length_b   1.000
_cell.length_c   1.000
_cell.angle_alpha   90.00
_cell.angle_beta   90.00
_cell.angle_gamma   90.00
#
_symmetry.space_group_name_H-M   'P 1'
#
loop_
_entity.id
_entity.type
_entity.pdbx_description
1 polymer ?
#
loop_
_entity_poly.entity_id
_entity_poly.type
_entity_poly.pdbx_seq_one_letter_code
_entity_poly.pdbx_strand_id
1 'polypeptide(L)'
;MKTSEEDVPALIERLLKEEGGSSAVASLIKPTSKLHISASDQMNLAGFEVVVSCTPEPFATSRLKEAGVKRYLHLKCQVGKLGSRDLRTQLPQLLQFFSSFETPTTGNILVCCPTGKDLSVGTALAVLCLYTNEDGKIDTSKSREAKDIGKVFIKQRLSWITTSNPALNPSRTTLQSVNAVLLESQDPKAYSQTKNNGIGNGSFTTPIPIRETRQLPQEPEDLQTGEESRNEKPQQNLSSIAKNIFESLRNSANTSWNFQRTLRSSLPTHPSGTVAGIATFTPCNLPDNSPPTLLYAEEGDFITDTGLKFTARRRYVYQLKPKDDDTGGEYIAVRFFNDEKMPRAEIEDGVGKGGEGIGGLFVEMGDLEADGRGMKAKNKETHLCAKDLYTASWRFGEGLVTGGAQDIWWEVRYDVKGPQKDYVGTTRYTLV
;
A
#
# COMPACT_ATOMS: atom_id res chain seq x y z
N MET A 1 -7.49 -22.05 4.39
CA MET A 1 -6.41 -21.29 3.73
C MET A 1 -6.00 -20.18 4.69
N LYS A 2 -4.71 -20.04 5.01
CA LYS A 2 -4.22 -19.08 6.02
C LYS A 2 -3.83 -17.78 5.28
N THR A 3 -4.50 -16.65 5.55
CA THR A 3 -4.19 -15.34 4.92
C THR A 3 -4.40 -14.21 5.91
N SER A 4 -3.54 -13.18 5.86
CA SER A 4 -3.71 -11.99 6.68
C SER A 4 -4.82 -11.08 6.14
N GLU A 5 -5.51 -10.31 6.97
CA GLU A 5 -6.57 -9.36 6.52
C GLU A 5 -6.02 -8.29 5.55
N GLU A 6 -4.75 -7.95 5.66
CA GLU A 6 -4.09 -7.03 4.72
C GLU A 6 -3.90 -7.66 3.34
N ASP A 7 -3.78 -8.99 3.31
CA ASP A 7 -3.64 -9.81 2.11
C ASP A 7 -4.98 -10.39 1.64
N VAL A 8 -6.07 -10.21 2.37
CA VAL A 8 -7.41 -10.70 2.00
C VAL A 8 -7.83 -10.19 0.62
N PRO A 9 -7.66 -8.90 0.26
CA PRO A 9 -7.95 -8.45 -1.09
C PRO A 9 -7.13 -9.23 -2.15
N ALA A 10 -5.87 -9.53 -1.84
CA ALA A 10 -4.97 -10.29 -2.71
C ALA A 10 -5.30 -11.79 -2.74
N LEU A 11 -5.77 -12.39 -1.64
CA LEU A 11 -6.23 -13.78 -1.57
C LEU A 11 -7.58 -13.93 -2.28
N ILE A 12 -8.53 -13.01 -2.10
CA ILE A 12 -9.78 -12.99 -2.86
C ILE A 12 -9.44 -12.86 -4.35
N GLU A 13 -8.51 -11.97 -4.71
CA GLU A 13 -8.02 -11.87 -6.08
C GLU A 13 -7.35 -13.16 -6.58
N ARG A 14 -6.69 -13.92 -5.70
CA ARG A 14 -6.03 -15.19 -6.02
C ARG A 14 -7.00 -16.37 -6.10
N LEU A 15 -7.99 -16.45 -5.23
CA LEU A 15 -9.05 -17.46 -5.24
C LEU A 15 -9.99 -17.26 -6.44
N LEU A 16 -10.30 -16.01 -6.79
CA LEU A 16 -10.98 -15.67 -8.04
C LEU A 16 -10.14 -16.04 -9.29
N LYS A 17 -8.81 -16.14 -9.16
CA LYS A 17 -7.92 -16.65 -10.22
C LYS A 17 -7.83 -18.19 -10.22
N GLU A 18 -7.89 -18.84 -9.06
CA GLU A 18 -7.77 -20.30 -8.90
C GLU A 18 -9.09 -21.05 -9.19
N GLU A 19 -10.27 -20.44 -9.00
CA GLU A 19 -11.55 -20.94 -9.55
C GLU A 19 -11.71 -20.67 -11.06
N GLY A 20 -10.82 -19.86 -11.64
CA GLY A 20 -10.88 -19.39 -13.02
C GLY A 20 -10.21 -20.32 -14.03
N GLY A 21 -10.73 -21.55 -14.19
CA GLY A 21 -10.52 -22.34 -15.42
C GLY A 21 -11.23 -21.72 -16.65
N SER A 22 -11.18 -20.40 -16.79
CA SER A 22 -11.89 -19.65 -17.81
C SER A 22 -10.92 -18.68 -18.47
N SER A 23 -10.84 -18.74 -19.80
CA SER A 23 -10.06 -17.86 -20.67
C SER A 23 -10.05 -16.41 -20.16
N ALA A 24 -8.89 -15.75 -20.18
CA ALA A 24 -8.74 -14.38 -19.71
C ALA A 24 -9.77 -13.46 -20.40
N VAL A 25 -10.73 -12.92 -19.63
CA VAL A 25 -11.78 -12.06 -20.19
C VAL A 25 -11.23 -10.64 -20.35
N ALA A 26 -11.30 -10.10 -21.57
CA ALA A 26 -10.88 -8.73 -21.84
C ALA A 26 -11.87 -7.70 -21.27
N SER A 27 -11.36 -6.71 -20.55
CA SER A 27 -12.14 -5.61 -20.01
C SER A 27 -12.22 -4.46 -21.01
N LEU A 28 -13.42 -4.13 -21.50
CA LEU A 28 -13.67 -2.94 -22.30
C LEU A 28 -13.50 -1.68 -21.45
N ILE A 29 -12.74 -0.70 -21.95
CA ILE A 29 -12.50 0.57 -21.27
C ILE A 29 -13.48 1.62 -21.76
N LYS A 30 -14.49 1.91 -20.94
CA LYS A 30 -15.46 2.99 -21.14
C LYS A 30 -14.81 4.37 -20.87
N PRO A 31 -15.27 5.44 -21.54
CA PRO A 31 -16.35 5.51 -22.52
C PRO A 31 -15.99 5.00 -23.92
N THR A 32 -14.79 4.46 -24.15
CA THR A 32 -14.46 3.89 -25.47
C THR A 32 -15.33 2.68 -25.78
N SER A 33 -15.54 2.42 -27.06
CA SER A 33 -16.24 1.23 -27.56
C SER A 33 -15.31 0.15 -28.11
N LYS A 34 -13.98 0.40 -28.12
CA LYS A 34 -13.02 -0.43 -28.87
C LYS A 34 -11.77 -0.81 -28.08
N LEU A 35 -11.39 -0.09 -27.03
CA LEU A 35 -10.15 -0.37 -26.29
C LEU A 35 -10.41 -1.39 -25.19
N HIS A 36 -9.66 -2.48 -25.21
CA HIS A 36 -9.77 -3.57 -24.26
C HIS A 36 -8.44 -3.86 -23.58
N ILE A 37 -8.47 -4.24 -22.31
CA ILE A 37 -7.31 -4.63 -21.51
C ILE A 37 -7.49 -6.07 -21.03
N SER A 38 -6.44 -6.89 -21.13
CA SER A 38 -6.47 -8.28 -20.65
C SER A 38 -5.12 -8.77 -20.13
N ALA A 39 -5.15 -9.90 -19.42
CA ALA A 39 -3.95 -10.70 -19.21
C ALA A 39 -3.54 -11.38 -20.53
N SER A 40 -2.24 -11.57 -20.76
CA SER A 40 -1.75 -12.14 -22.02
C SER A 40 -1.83 -13.67 -22.08
N ASP A 41 -1.89 -14.33 -20.92
CA ASP A 41 -1.95 -15.79 -20.84
C ASP A 41 -3.33 -16.32 -21.22
N GLN A 42 -3.36 -17.37 -22.05
CA GLN A 42 -4.57 -18.04 -22.55
C GLN A 42 -5.67 -17.10 -23.12
N MET A 43 -5.28 -15.90 -23.56
CA MET A 43 -6.19 -14.89 -24.11
C MET A 43 -6.66 -15.27 -25.51
N ASN A 44 -7.97 -15.24 -25.75
CA ASN A 44 -8.51 -15.39 -27.10
C ASN A 44 -8.33 -14.08 -27.89
N LEU A 45 -7.49 -14.10 -28.93
CA LEU A 45 -7.21 -12.92 -29.75
C LEU A 45 -8.28 -12.66 -30.83
N ALA A 46 -9.22 -13.59 -31.04
CA ALA A 46 -10.27 -13.44 -32.05
C ALA A 46 -11.14 -12.21 -31.75
N GLY A 47 -11.46 -11.44 -32.79
CA GLY A 47 -12.28 -10.22 -32.69
C GLY A 47 -11.49 -8.94 -32.38
N PHE A 48 -10.16 -9.02 -32.25
CA PHE A 48 -9.27 -7.86 -32.13
C PHE A 48 -8.49 -7.65 -33.43
N GLU A 49 -8.70 -6.49 -34.07
CA GLU A 49 -7.98 -6.12 -35.30
C GLU A 49 -6.56 -5.65 -35.00
N VAL A 50 -6.39 -5.01 -33.84
CA VAL A 50 -5.14 -4.42 -33.37
C VAL A 50 -4.77 -5.03 -32.01
N VAL A 51 -3.56 -5.54 -31.87
CA VAL A 51 -3.05 -6.10 -30.60
C VAL A 51 -1.73 -5.42 -30.22
N VAL A 52 -1.64 -4.93 -28.99
CA VAL A 52 -0.41 -4.42 -28.38
C VAL A 52 -0.07 -5.27 -27.16
N SER A 53 1.05 -6.00 -27.21
CA SER A 53 1.50 -6.85 -26.11
C SER A 53 2.67 -6.21 -25.37
N CYS A 54 2.62 -6.21 -24.04
CA CYS A 54 3.70 -5.80 -23.14
C CYS A 54 4.22 -7.04 -22.41
N THR A 55 4.96 -7.90 -23.13
CA THR A 55 5.37 -9.24 -22.68
C THR A 55 6.87 -9.47 -22.92
N PRO A 56 7.51 -10.44 -22.22
CA PRO A 56 8.92 -10.76 -22.48
C PRO A 56 9.15 -11.25 -23.91
N GLU A 57 8.26 -12.12 -24.38
CA GLU A 57 8.30 -12.73 -25.72
C GLU A 57 7.06 -12.34 -26.54
N PRO A 58 7.18 -12.26 -27.89
CA PRO A 58 6.05 -11.96 -28.76
C PRO A 58 5.08 -13.15 -28.87
N PHE A 59 3.84 -12.87 -29.25
CA PHE A 59 2.93 -13.92 -29.71
C PHE A 59 3.40 -14.55 -31.02
N ALA A 60 3.19 -15.86 -31.14
CA ALA A 60 3.50 -16.60 -32.36
C ALA A 60 2.72 -16.05 -33.57
N THR A 61 3.39 -15.91 -34.71
CA THR A 61 2.80 -15.39 -35.95
C THR A 61 1.60 -16.21 -36.43
N SER A 62 1.59 -17.53 -36.22
CA SER A 62 0.46 -18.40 -36.53
C SER A 62 -0.79 -18.01 -35.74
N ARG A 63 -0.66 -17.86 -34.40
CA ARG A 63 -1.75 -17.46 -33.51
C ARG A 63 -2.36 -16.11 -33.90
N LEU A 64 -1.54 -15.14 -34.29
CA LEU A 64 -2.01 -13.84 -34.75
C LEU A 64 -2.81 -13.93 -36.07
N LYS A 65 -2.32 -14.74 -37.02
CA LYS A 65 -2.99 -14.96 -38.32
C LYS A 65 -4.31 -15.70 -38.16
N GLU A 66 -4.31 -16.78 -37.37
CA GLU A 66 -5.51 -17.59 -37.08
C GLU A 66 -6.61 -16.76 -36.40
N ALA A 67 -6.22 -15.84 -35.51
CA ALA A 67 -7.15 -14.94 -34.84
C ALA A 67 -7.62 -13.75 -35.70
N GLY A 68 -7.06 -13.57 -36.91
CA GLY A 68 -7.40 -12.46 -37.81
C GLY A 68 -6.85 -11.10 -37.36
N VAL A 69 -5.78 -11.07 -36.56
CA VAL A 69 -5.13 -9.82 -36.13
C VAL A 69 -4.42 -9.18 -37.33
N LYS A 70 -4.79 -7.93 -37.66
CA LYS A 70 -4.23 -7.22 -38.81
C LYS A 70 -2.99 -6.40 -38.45
N ARG A 71 -2.94 -5.85 -37.24
CA ARG A 71 -1.85 -5.01 -36.76
C ARG A 71 -1.40 -5.49 -35.38
N TYR A 72 -0.12 -5.76 -35.24
CA TYR A 72 0.47 -6.24 -33.98
C TYR A 72 1.71 -5.43 -33.61
N LEU A 73 1.77 -4.97 -32.36
CA LEU A 73 2.93 -4.35 -31.77
C LEU A 73 3.37 -5.14 -30.53
N HIS A 74 4.62 -5.59 -30.53
CA HIS A 74 5.25 -6.19 -29.36
C HIS A 74 6.14 -5.17 -28.66
N LEU A 75 5.72 -4.74 -27.47
CA LEU A 75 6.54 -3.96 -26.55
C LEU A 75 7.29 -4.94 -25.65
N LYS A 76 8.59 -5.12 -25.90
CA LYS A 76 9.41 -6.09 -25.17
C LYS A 76 9.63 -5.63 -23.73
N CYS A 77 8.87 -6.20 -22.80
CA CYS A 77 8.88 -5.82 -21.39
C CYS A 77 9.05 -7.04 -20.49
N GLN A 78 9.93 -6.93 -19.50
CA GLN A 78 10.04 -7.92 -18.42
C GLN A 78 8.82 -7.89 -17.49
N VAL A 79 8.75 -8.85 -16.56
CA VAL A 79 7.72 -8.87 -15.51
C VAL A 79 8.11 -7.98 -14.33
N GLY A 80 7.12 -7.47 -13.61
CA GLY A 80 7.30 -6.68 -12.39
C GLY A 80 8.00 -5.33 -12.64
N LYS A 81 8.78 -4.87 -11.64
CA LYS A 81 9.39 -3.52 -11.63
C LYS A 81 10.33 -3.26 -12.82
N LEU A 82 11.04 -4.29 -13.30
CA LEU A 82 11.91 -4.17 -14.48
C LEU A 82 11.07 -3.91 -15.76
N GLY A 83 9.89 -4.51 -15.83
CA GLY A 83 8.92 -4.27 -16.89
C GLY A 83 8.49 -2.81 -17.01
N SER A 84 8.24 -2.13 -15.89
CA SER A 84 7.89 -0.70 -15.90
C SER A 84 9.02 0.16 -16.46
N ARG A 85 10.28 -0.19 -16.16
CA ARG A 85 11.45 0.51 -16.72
C ARG A 85 11.55 0.28 -18.22
N ASP A 86 11.42 -0.97 -18.66
CA ASP A 86 11.44 -1.33 -20.08
C ASP A 86 10.29 -0.62 -20.82
N LEU A 87 9.10 -0.55 -20.22
CA LEU A 87 7.95 0.14 -20.79
C LEU A 87 8.25 1.60 -21.13
N ARG A 88 9.03 2.33 -20.30
CA ARG A 88 9.41 3.72 -20.59
C ARG A 88 10.15 3.86 -21.93
N THR A 89 10.98 2.88 -22.28
CA THR A 89 11.75 2.90 -23.54
C THR A 89 10.97 2.32 -24.71
N GLN A 90 10.02 1.42 -24.45
CA GLN A 90 9.21 0.78 -25.47
C GLN A 90 8.01 1.62 -25.92
N LEU A 91 7.37 2.35 -25.00
CA LEU A 91 6.11 3.08 -25.24
C LEU A 91 6.15 4.09 -26.41
N PRO A 92 7.25 4.80 -26.71
CA PRO A 92 7.34 5.67 -27.88
C PRO A 92 7.04 4.97 -29.22
N GLN A 93 7.22 3.64 -29.30
CA GLN A 93 6.90 2.87 -30.51
C GLN A 93 5.41 2.90 -30.85
N LEU A 94 4.52 3.23 -29.90
CA LEU A 94 3.10 3.44 -30.18
C LEU A 94 2.88 4.53 -31.23
N LEU A 95 3.68 5.60 -31.19
CA LEU A 95 3.56 6.71 -32.13
C LEU A 95 3.82 6.25 -33.56
N GLN A 96 4.94 5.54 -33.77
CA GLN A 96 5.30 4.97 -35.07
C GLN A 96 4.31 3.89 -35.52
N PHE A 97 3.83 3.07 -34.58
CA PHE A 97 2.90 1.99 -34.86
C PHE A 97 1.57 2.54 -35.40
N PHE A 98 0.93 3.47 -34.70
CA PHE A 98 -0.34 4.04 -35.14
C PHE A 98 -0.21 4.95 -36.35
N SER A 99 0.91 5.69 -36.50
CA SER A 99 1.15 6.50 -37.70
C SER A 99 1.32 5.66 -38.98
N SER A 100 1.63 4.37 -38.85
CA SER A 100 1.75 3.45 -39.99
C SER A 100 0.39 2.95 -40.53
N PHE A 101 -0.72 3.39 -39.93
CA PHE A 101 -2.06 2.94 -40.32
C PHE A 101 -2.54 3.77 -41.50
N GLU A 102 -2.63 3.15 -42.68
CA GLU A 102 -3.13 3.81 -43.91
C GLU A 102 -4.61 4.21 -43.79
N THR A 103 -5.38 3.46 -42.99
CA THR A 103 -6.79 3.71 -42.71
C THR A 103 -7.05 3.62 -41.20
N PRO A 104 -7.98 4.42 -40.64
CA PRO A 104 -8.37 4.30 -39.24
C PRO A 104 -8.89 2.88 -38.94
N THR A 105 -8.46 2.31 -37.81
CA THR A 105 -8.94 0.98 -37.41
C THR A 105 -10.44 1.00 -37.11
N THR A 106 -11.15 0.05 -37.70
CA THR A 106 -12.61 -0.09 -37.50
C THR A 106 -12.91 -1.11 -36.41
N GLY A 107 -12.02 -2.07 -36.16
CA GLY A 107 -12.14 -3.11 -35.15
C GLY A 107 -11.64 -2.75 -33.75
N ASN A 108 -11.65 -3.75 -32.88
CA ASN A 108 -11.24 -3.61 -31.48
C ASN A 108 -9.72 -3.60 -31.32
N ILE A 109 -9.26 -2.83 -30.34
CA ILE A 109 -7.86 -2.73 -29.92
C ILE A 109 -7.69 -3.48 -28.60
N LEU A 110 -6.78 -4.45 -28.56
CA LEU A 110 -6.41 -5.15 -27.34
C LEU A 110 -5.03 -4.68 -26.85
N VAL A 111 -4.94 -4.38 -25.57
CA VAL A 111 -3.67 -4.16 -24.88
C VAL A 111 -3.52 -5.20 -23.78
N CYS A 112 -2.44 -5.98 -23.80
CA CYS A 112 -2.26 -7.08 -22.85
C CYS A 112 -0.84 -7.14 -22.26
N CYS A 113 -0.75 -7.65 -21.03
CA CYS A 113 0.51 -7.98 -20.35
C CYS A 113 0.26 -9.22 -19.47
N PRO A 114 1.29 -9.86 -18.88
CA PRO A 114 1.11 -11.11 -18.14
C PRO A 114 0.03 -11.06 -17.06
N THR A 115 -0.03 -9.97 -16.29
CA THR A 115 -1.04 -9.79 -15.24
C THR A 115 -2.35 -9.16 -15.71
N GLY A 116 -2.33 -8.47 -16.85
CA GLY A 116 -3.42 -7.63 -17.33
C GLY A 116 -3.74 -6.39 -16.49
N LYS A 117 -2.96 -6.12 -15.43
CA LYS A 117 -3.30 -5.11 -14.40
C LYS A 117 -2.26 -4.00 -14.23
N ASP A 118 -1.12 -4.10 -14.90
CA ASP A 118 0.00 -3.17 -14.71
C ASP A 118 0.49 -2.54 -16.03
N LEU A 119 1.39 -3.21 -16.76
CA LEU A 119 1.99 -2.66 -17.97
C LEU A 119 0.95 -2.40 -19.07
N SER A 120 0.02 -3.32 -19.27
CA SER A 120 -1.09 -3.14 -20.21
C SER A 120 -1.96 -1.94 -19.87
N VAL A 121 -2.15 -1.67 -18.58
CA VAL A 121 -2.90 -0.51 -18.09
C VAL A 121 -2.15 0.79 -18.39
N GLY A 122 -0.83 0.81 -18.16
CA GLY A 122 0.01 1.95 -18.55
C GLY A 122 0.00 2.22 -20.05
N THR A 123 0.10 1.18 -20.87
CA THR A 123 0.04 1.28 -22.34
C THR A 123 -1.32 1.75 -22.83
N ALA A 124 -2.41 1.20 -22.29
CA ALA A 124 -3.77 1.64 -22.61
C ALA A 124 -4.01 3.10 -22.19
N LEU A 125 -3.47 3.54 -21.05
CA LEU A 125 -3.52 4.94 -20.62
C LEU A 125 -2.81 5.85 -21.64
N ALA A 126 -1.67 5.43 -22.17
CA ALA A 126 -0.98 6.18 -23.23
C ALA A 126 -1.84 6.28 -24.49
N VAL A 127 -2.49 5.19 -24.91
CA VAL A 127 -3.44 5.20 -26.04
C VAL A 127 -4.60 6.17 -25.78
N LEU A 128 -5.16 6.18 -24.57
CA LEU A 128 -6.23 7.12 -24.20
C LEU A 128 -5.78 8.57 -24.28
N CYS A 129 -4.59 8.87 -23.74
CA CYS A 129 -4.06 10.23 -23.75
C CYS A 129 -3.74 10.73 -25.16
N LEU A 130 -3.17 9.87 -26.01
CA LEU A 130 -2.66 10.23 -27.32
C LEU A 130 -3.77 10.24 -28.40
N TYR A 131 -4.70 9.29 -28.37
CA TYR A 131 -5.57 9.03 -29.52
C TYR A 131 -7.07 9.07 -29.20
N THR A 132 -7.46 9.48 -28.00
CA THR A 132 -8.88 9.46 -27.59
C THR A 132 -9.41 10.87 -27.30
N ASN A 133 -10.60 11.17 -27.82
CA ASN A 133 -11.32 12.41 -27.53
C ASN A 133 -12.13 12.31 -26.22
N GLU A 134 -12.87 13.35 -25.84
CA GLU A 134 -13.67 13.36 -24.59
C GLU A 134 -14.87 12.40 -24.62
N ASP A 135 -15.38 12.05 -25.81
CA ASP A 135 -16.51 11.11 -25.97
C ASP A 135 -16.07 9.62 -25.97
N GLY A 136 -14.78 9.34 -25.84
CA GLY A 136 -14.24 7.98 -25.92
C GLY A 136 -14.01 7.47 -27.35
N LYS A 137 -14.16 8.32 -28.37
CA LYS A 137 -13.83 7.98 -29.75
C LYS A 137 -12.31 7.96 -29.91
N ILE A 138 -11.81 6.82 -30.39
CA ILE A 138 -10.40 6.61 -30.68
C ILE A 138 -10.13 6.96 -32.15
N ASP A 139 -9.18 7.86 -32.37
CA ASP A 139 -8.67 8.24 -33.68
C ASP A 139 -7.15 8.04 -33.71
N THR A 140 -6.72 6.92 -34.29
CA THR A 140 -5.29 6.56 -34.38
C THR A 140 -4.55 7.30 -35.49
N SER A 141 -5.26 8.06 -36.35
CA SER A 141 -4.65 8.79 -37.47
C SER A 141 -3.88 10.04 -37.04
N LYS A 142 -4.26 10.62 -35.89
CA LYS A 142 -3.65 11.83 -35.35
C LYS A 142 -3.45 11.72 -33.84
N SER A 143 -2.19 11.80 -33.41
CA SER A 143 -1.86 11.93 -31.99
C SER A 143 -2.18 13.35 -31.49
N ARG A 144 -2.64 13.44 -30.25
CA ARG A 144 -2.80 14.68 -29.49
C ARG A 144 -1.43 15.36 -29.29
N GLU A 145 -1.42 16.69 -29.34
CA GLU A 145 -0.22 17.49 -29.13
C GLU A 145 0.21 17.46 -27.65
N ALA A 146 1.53 17.46 -27.41
CA ALA A 146 2.09 17.33 -26.07
C ALA A 146 1.66 18.45 -25.11
N LYS A 147 1.45 19.67 -25.63
CA LYS A 147 0.98 20.83 -24.85
C LYS A 147 -0.39 20.61 -24.20
N ASP A 148 -1.21 19.73 -24.77
CA ASP A 148 -2.55 19.42 -24.30
C ASP A 148 -2.57 18.24 -23.31
N ILE A 149 -1.42 17.61 -23.03
CA ILE A 149 -1.30 16.44 -22.16
C ILE A 149 -0.62 16.85 -20.85
N GLY A 150 -1.44 17.33 -19.90
CA GLY A 150 -1.00 17.66 -18.54
C GLY A 150 -1.19 16.51 -17.54
N LYS A 151 -0.55 16.60 -16.36
CA LYS A 151 -0.73 15.62 -15.26
C LYS A 151 -2.20 15.43 -14.85
N VAL A 152 -3.00 16.50 -14.88
CA VAL A 152 -4.44 16.43 -14.58
C VAL A 152 -5.18 15.64 -15.65
N PHE A 153 -4.89 15.89 -16.92
CA PHE A 153 -5.46 15.16 -18.05
C PHE A 153 -5.12 13.67 -18.01
N ILE A 154 -3.86 13.32 -17.73
CA ILE A 154 -3.45 11.92 -17.59
C ILE A 154 -4.22 11.23 -16.44
N LYS A 155 -4.40 11.91 -15.30
CA LYS A 155 -5.21 11.38 -14.19
C LYS A 155 -6.69 11.19 -14.57
N GLN A 156 -7.25 12.12 -15.34
CA GLN A 156 -8.62 12.00 -15.86
C GLN A 156 -8.74 10.79 -16.81
N ARG A 157 -7.77 10.56 -17.70
CA ARG A 157 -7.78 9.38 -18.58
C ARG A 157 -7.56 8.07 -17.82
N LEU A 158 -6.77 8.10 -16.75
CA LEU A 158 -6.63 6.95 -15.86
C LEU A 158 -7.94 6.62 -15.14
N SER A 159 -8.74 7.63 -14.75
CA SER A 159 -10.02 7.38 -14.08
C SER A 159 -11.01 6.63 -14.98
N TRP A 160 -10.93 6.79 -16.30
CA TRP A 160 -11.73 6.03 -17.27
C TRP A 160 -11.43 4.53 -17.18
N ILE A 161 -10.15 4.17 -17.06
CA ILE A 161 -9.73 2.77 -16.91
C ILE A 161 -10.21 2.23 -15.56
N THR A 162 -9.92 2.93 -14.46
CA THR A 162 -10.25 2.44 -13.11
C THR A 162 -11.76 2.42 -12.83
N THR A 163 -12.55 3.26 -13.50
CA THR A 163 -14.02 3.22 -13.41
C THR A 163 -14.62 2.10 -14.25
N SER A 164 -13.97 1.73 -15.37
CA SER A 164 -14.41 0.62 -16.23
C SER A 164 -14.17 -0.73 -15.57
N ASN A 165 -13.01 -0.89 -14.92
CA ASN A 165 -12.70 -2.03 -14.09
C ASN A 165 -11.73 -1.61 -12.97
N PRO A 166 -12.17 -1.59 -11.70
CA PRO A 166 -11.33 -1.15 -10.58
C PRO A 166 -10.06 -1.97 -10.35
N ALA A 167 -9.98 -3.20 -10.87
CA ALA A 167 -8.78 -4.03 -10.80
C ALA A 167 -7.67 -3.57 -11.77
N LEU A 168 -7.97 -2.68 -12.71
CA LEU A 168 -7.03 -2.13 -13.69
C LEU A 168 -6.38 -0.85 -13.16
N ASN A 169 -5.42 -1.01 -12.25
CA ASN A 169 -4.71 0.11 -11.63
C ASN A 169 -3.19 -0.11 -11.76
N PRO A 170 -2.49 0.69 -12.58
CA PRO A 170 -1.08 0.45 -12.84
C PRO A 170 -0.25 0.74 -11.58
N SER A 171 0.91 0.08 -11.47
CA SER A 171 1.86 0.35 -10.41
C SER A 171 2.37 1.79 -10.47
N ARG A 172 2.85 2.32 -9.33
CA ARG A 172 3.45 3.66 -9.28
C ARG A 172 4.59 3.79 -10.29
N THR A 173 5.41 2.75 -10.44
CA THR A 173 6.55 2.73 -11.36
C THR A 173 6.07 2.76 -12.81
N THR A 174 5.04 1.99 -13.17
CA THR A 174 4.43 2.04 -14.51
C THR A 174 3.88 3.43 -14.83
N LEU A 175 3.14 4.04 -13.89
CA LEU A 175 2.60 5.38 -14.08
C LEU A 175 3.71 6.45 -14.21
N GLN A 176 4.82 6.30 -13.47
CA GLN A 176 6.01 7.16 -13.65
C GLN A 176 6.61 7.02 -15.05
N SER A 177 6.72 5.80 -15.57
CA SER A 177 7.20 5.55 -16.93
C SER A 177 6.29 6.15 -18.01
N VAL A 178 4.97 6.01 -17.85
CA VAL A 178 3.99 6.63 -18.77
C VAL A 178 4.07 8.15 -18.70
N ASN A 179 4.09 8.73 -17.50
CA ASN A 179 4.22 10.17 -17.33
C ASN A 179 5.52 10.69 -17.94
N ALA A 180 6.63 9.97 -17.76
CA ALA A 180 7.88 10.34 -18.39
C ALA A 180 7.75 10.38 -19.90
N VAL A 181 7.14 9.38 -20.54
CA VAL A 181 6.98 9.39 -22.00
C VAL A 181 6.01 10.47 -22.46
N LEU A 182 4.84 10.60 -21.85
CA LEU A 182 3.81 11.55 -22.28
C LEU A 182 4.20 13.02 -21.99
N LEU A 183 5.02 13.26 -20.97
CA LEU A 183 5.45 14.61 -20.58
C LEU A 183 6.87 14.95 -21.09
N GLU A 184 7.76 13.97 -21.30
CA GLU A 184 9.15 14.18 -21.79
C GLU A 184 9.36 13.87 -23.28
N SER A 185 8.40 13.31 -24.02
CA SER A 185 8.47 13.17 -25.51
C SER A 185 8.50 14.52 -26.25
N GLN A 186 8.93 15.57 -25.56
CA GLN A 186 9.00 16.98 -25.88
C GLN A 186 10.40 17.46 -26.27
N ASP A 187 11.32 16.58 -26.68
CA ASP A 187 12.60 17.01 -27.26
C ASP A 187 12.86 16.30 -28.60
N PRO A 188 12.93 17.02 -29.75
CA PRO A 188 13.17 16.45 -31.07
C PRO A 188 14.47 15.62 -31.20
N LYS A 189 15.34 15.66 -30.19
CA LYS A 189 16.61 14.91 -30.15
C LYS A 189 16.53 13.54 -29.45
N ALA A 190 15.43 13.23 -28.74
CA ALA A 190 15.34 12.00 -27.94
C ALA A 190 15.20 10.70 -28.76
N TYR A 191 15.00 10.80 -30.08
CA TYR A 191 14.94 9.64 -30.99
C TYR A 191 16.23 9.35 -31.76
N SER A 192 17.31 10.12 -31.53
CA SER A 192 18.56 9.98 -32.31
C SER A 192 19.65 9.12 -31.67
N GLN A 193 19.48 8.59 -30.46
CA GLN A 193 20.56 7.89 -29.73
C GLN A 193 20.57 6.36 -29.84
N THR A 194 20.12 5.79 -30.96
CA THR A 194 20.40 4.37 -31.30
C THR A 194 21.42 4.20 -32.43
N LYS A 195 22.10 5.27 -32.85
CA LYS A 195 23.29 5.19 -33.71
C LYS A 195 24.44 5.95 -33.04
N ASN A 196 25.55 5.23 -32.80
CA ASN A 196 26.85 5.69 -32.29
C ASN A 196 27.12 5.44 -30.79
N ASN A 197 27.45 4.19 -30.46
CA ASN A 197 28.29 3.91 -29.30
C ASN A 197 29.75 3.89 -29.76
N GLY A 198 30.51 4.93 -29.39
CA GLY A 198 31.95 5.03 -29.60
C GLY A 198 32.60 5.77 -28.44
N ILE A 199 33.26 4.99 -27.57
CA ILE A 199 34.49 5.26 -26.77
C ILE A 199 34.73 6.70 -26.26
N GLY A 200 34.86 6.86 -24.93
CA GLY A 200 35.56 8.01 -24.34
C GLY A 200 35.43 8.15 -22.81
N ASN A 201 36.55 7.95 -22.10
CA ASN A 201 36.77 8.13 -20.66
C ASN A 201 36.62 9.60 -20.18
N GLY A 202 36.34 9.79 -18.88
CA GLY A 202 36.62 11.06 -18.19
C GLY A 202 35.98 11.22 -16.81
N SER A 203 36.74 10.85 -15.77
CA SER A 203 36.58 11.24 -14.35
C SER A 203 36.56 12.76 -14.18
N PHE A 204 35.82 13.32 -13.20
CA PHE A 204 36.31 14.40 -12.32
C PHE A 204 35.44 14.59 -11.06
N THR A 205 36.17 14.83 -9.97
CA THR A 205 35.81 14.93 -8.55
C THR A 205 35.26 16.31 -8.12
N THR A 206 34.47 16.27 -7.04
CA THR A 206 33.96 17.29 -6.07
C THR A 206 34.86 18.52 -5.78
N PRO A 207 34.42 19.65 -5.13
CA PRO A 207 33.54 19.69 -3.93
C PRO A 207 32.64 20.92 -3.62
N ILE A 208 31.83 20.71 -2.57
CA ILE A 208 30.87 21.58 -1.85
C ILE A 208 31.59 22.65 -1.00
N PRO A 209 30.97 23.83 -0.72
CA PRO A 209 31.29 24.64 0.45
C PRO A 209 30.19 24.65 1.54
N ILE A 210 30.66 24.47 2.78
CA ILE A 210 29.99 24.53 4.09
C ILE A 210 29.89 26.00 4.54
N ARG A 211 28.82 26.39 5.25
CA ARG A 211 28.74 27.68 5.95
C ARG A 211 28.47 27.50 7.44
N GLU A 212 29.23 28.26 8.23
CA GLU A 212 29.50 28.14 9.66
C GLU A 212 28.42 28.64 10.61
N THR A 213 28.48 28.04 11.80
CA THR A 213 27.84 28.28 13.10
C THR A 213 28.09 29.69 13.65
N ARG A 214 27.13 30.23 14.43
CA ARG A 214 27.35 31.39 15.31
C ARG A 214 26.80 31.10 16.71
N GLN A 215 27.64 31.26 17.74
CA GLN A 215 27.29 31.20 19.16
C GLN A 215 27.21 32.60 19.82
N LEU A 216 26.57 32.59 20.98
CA LEU A 216 26.04 33.64 21.86
C LEU A 216 27.08 34.56 22.55
N PRO A 217 26.60 35.61 23.25
CA PRO A 217 27.19 36.08 24.50
C PRO A 217 26.33 35.75 25.75
N GLN A 218 26.98 35.29 26.82
CA GLN A 218 26.51 35.31 28.24
C GLN A 218 26.81 36.71 28.84
N GLU A 219 26.29 37.24 29.96
CA GLU A 219 26.03 36.82 31.37
C GLU A 219 25.28 38.01 32.06
N PRO A 220 24.93 38.08 33.38
CA PRO A 220 25.20 37.16 34.49
C PRO A 220 23.98 36.82 35.41
N GLU A 221 24.26 35.93 36.36
CA GLU A 221 23.46 35.44 37.49
C GLU A 221 23.01 36.52 38.48
N ASP A 222 21.84 36.31 39.11
CA ASP A 222 21.68 36.59 40.54
C ASP A 222 20.57 35.73 41.16
N LEU A 223 20.85 35.24 42.38
CA LEU A 223 20.04 34.36 43.21
C LEU A 223 18.75 35.03 43.69
N GLN A 224 17.67 34.25 43.87
CA GLN A 224 16.97 34.15 45.17
C GLN A 224 15.89 33.06 45.23
N THR A 225 16.02 32.31 46.32
CA THR A 225 15.12 31.41 47.05
C THR A 225 13.64 31.81 47.11
N GLY A 226 12.76 30.81 47.12
CA GLY A 226 11.35 30.95 47.51
C GLY A 226 10.58 29.63 47.38
N GLU A 227 10.71 28.75 48.38
CA GLU A 227 9.74 27.69 48.65
C GLU A 227 8.44 28.32 49.13
N GLU A 228 7.30 28.01 48.49
CA GLU A 228 6.00 28.05 49.18
C GLU A 228 4.96 27.15 48.48
N SER A 229 4.76 26.00 49.13
CA SER A 229 3.64 25.06 49.13
C SER A 229 2.33 25.47 48.41
N ARG A 230 1.88 24.63 47.48
CA ARG A 230 0.45 24.48 47.13
C ARG A 230 0.08 23.02 46.82
N ASN A 231 -0.55 22.41 47.83
CA ASN A 231 -1.57 21.35 47.76
C ASN A 231 -1.40 20.27 46.68
N GLU A 232 -0.74 19.17 47.09
CA GLU A 232 -0.83 17.88 46.44
C GLU A 232 -2.29 17.37 46.44
N LYS A 233 -2.90 17.32 45.25
CA LYS A 233 -3.91 16.29 44.97
C LYS A 233 -3.17 14.97 44.73
N PRO A 234 -3.74 13.81 45.06
CA PRO A 234 -3.06 12.53 44.87
C PRO A 234 -2.87 12.28 43.38
N GLN A 235 -1.69 12.69 42.88
CA GLN A 235 -1.23 12.45 41.54
C GLN A 235 -0.75 11.00 41.53
N GLN A 236 -1.70 10.07 41.41
CA GLN A 236 -1.38 8.69 41.05
C GLN A 236 -0.45 8.75 39.84
N ASN A 237 0.73 8.14 39.96
CA ASN A 237 1.80 8.13 38.97
C ASN A 237 1.30 7.73 37.58
N LEU A 238 0.85 8.71 36.79
CA LEU A 238 0.46 8.60 35.38
C LEU A 238 1.62 8.10 34.51
N SER A 239 2.89 8.26 34.96
CA SER A 239 4.07 7.74 34.27
C SER A 239 4.06 6.22 34.12
N SER A 240 3.27 5.48 34.93
CA SER A 240 3.21 4.02 34.93
C SER A 240 2.06 3.41 34.11
N ILE A 241 1.13 4.19 33.55
CA ILE A 241 -0.12 3.63 33.00
C ILE A 241 0.14 2.81 31.73
N ALA A 242 0.96 3.33 30.81
CA ALA A 242 1.32 2.59 29.59
C ALA A 242 2.01 1.26 29.93
N LYS A 243 2.88 1.28 30.95
CA LYS A 243 3.51 0.08 31.51
C LYS A 243 2.49 -0.88 32.10
N ASN A 244 1.53 -0.42 32.89
CA ASN A 244 0.50 -1.28 33.49
C ASN A 244 -0.40 -1.93 32.44
N ILE A 245 -0.77 -1.20 31.37
CA ILE A 245 -1.50 -1.76 30.23
C ILE A 245 -0.65 -2.85 29.57
N PHE A 246 0.62 -2.55 29.26
CA PHE A 246 1.53 -3.51 28.63
C PHE A 246 1.74 -4.76 29.48
N GLU A 247 1.94 -4.60 30.78
CA GLU A 247 2.09 -5.70 31.75
C GLU A 247 0.81 -6.52 31.87
N SER A 248 -0.36 -5.89 31.85
CA SER A 248 -1.63 -6.62 31.87
C SER A 248 -1.84 -7.43 30.59
N LEU A 249 -1.47 -6.89 29.43
CA LEU A 249 -1.43 -7.66 28.17
C LEU A 249 -0.41 -8.80 28.25
N ARG A 250 0.78 -8.59 28.83
CA ARG A 250 1.80 -9.63 29.05
C ARG A 250 1.30 -10.75 29.96
N ASN A 251 0.64 -10.40 31.05
CA ASN A 251 0.11 -11.37 32.01
C ASN A 251 -1.04 -12.19 31.42
N SER A 252 -1.68 -11.71 30.36
CA SER A 252 -2.68 -12.46 29.60
C SER A 252 -2.09 -13.50 28.63
N ALA A 253 -0.77 -13.76 28.65
CA ALA A 253 -0.10 -14.65 27.69
C ALA A 253 -0.68 -16.08 27.59
N ASN A 254 -1.19 -16.62 28.70
CA ASN A 254 -1.79 -17.96 28.74
C ASN A 254 -3.30 -17.94 28.56
N THR A 255 -3.87 -16.77 28.26
CA THR A 255 -5.29 -16.55 28.05
C THR A 255 -5.52 -15.95 26.67
N SER A 256 -6.70 -16.19 26.14
CA SER A 256 -7.10 -15.66 24.84
C SER A 256 -7.98 -14.43 25.01
N TRP A 257 -8.02 -13.59 23.99
CA TRP A 257 -8.94 -12.46 23.91
C TRP A 257 -9.97 -12.74 22.85
N ASN A 258 -11.25 -12.74 23.23
CA ASN A 258 -12.32 -12.65 22.24
C ASN A 258 -12.26 -11.25 21.63
N PHE A 259 -12.28 -11.16 20.31
CA PHE A 259 -12.37 -9.89 19.63
C PHE A 259 -13.51 -9.85 18.62
N GLN A 260 -14.09 -8.66 18.49
CA GLN A 260 -15.05 -8.33 17.44
C GLN A 260 -14.60 -7.04 16.75
N ARG A 261 -14.40 -7.12 15.44
CA ARG A 261 -14.04 -5.99 14.58
C ARG A 261 -15.21 -5.63 13.69
N THR A 262 -15.50 -4.35 13.57
CA THR A 262 -16.34 -3.79 12.53
C THR A 262 -15.48 -3.00 11.57
N LEU A 263 -15.58 -3.31 10.27
CA LEU A 263 -14.92 -2.58 9.20
C LEU A 263 -15.98 -1.88 8.33
N ARG A 264 -15.82 -0.58 8.13
CA ARG A 264 -16.68 0.25 7.29
C ARG A 264 -15.82 0.98 6.28
N SER A 265 -15.83 0.53 5.04
CA SER A 265 -15.13 1.23 3.97
C SER A 265 -16.04 2.18 3.21
N SER A 266 -15.49 3.34 2.86
CA SER A 266 -16.07 4.28 1.90
C SER A 266 -15.73 3.92 0.45
N LEU A 267 -14.84 2.94 0.22
CA LEU A 267 -14.44 2.49 -1.10
C LEU A 267 -15.21 1.22 -1.48
N PRO A 268 -15.85 1.16 -2.67
CA PRO A 268 -16.51 -0.06 -3.16
C PRO A 268 -15.57 -1.26 -3.33
N THR A 269 -14.26 -1.01 -3.41
CA THR A 269 -13.21 -2.02 -3.59
C THR A 269 -12.70 -2.64 -2.29
N HIS A 270 -13.09 -2.10 -1.13
CA HIS A 270 -12.74 -2.64 0.18
C HIS A 270 -14.02 -3.11 0.86
N PRO A 271 -14.15 -4.42 1.16
CA PRO A 271 -15.39 -4.94 1.69
C PRO A 271 -15.63 -4.37 3.09
N SER A 272 -16.80 -3.79 3.32
CA SER A 272 -17.32 -3.59 4.67
C SER A 272 -17.78 -4.93 5.24
N GLY A 273 -17.68 -5.09 6.55
CA GLY A 273 -18.03 -6.34 7.20
C GLY A 273 -17.69 -6.37 8.68
N THR A 274 -17.70 -7.58 9.24
CA THR A 274 -17.33 -7.84 10.63
C THR A 274 -16.38 -9.02 10.74
N VAL A 275 -15.39 -8.93 11.63
CA VAL A 275 -14.56 -10.06 12.05
C VAL A 275 -14.95 -10.44 13.48
N ALA A 276 -15.03 -11.73 13.77
CA ALA A 276 -15.01 -12.22 15.15
C ALA A 276 -13.99 -13.35 15.28
N GLY A 277 -13.24 -13.37 16.38
CA GLY A 277 -12.17 -14.35 16.55
C GLY A 277 -11.44 -14.24 17.87
N ILE A 278 -10.24 -14.83 17.89
CA ILE A 278 -9.36 -14.90 19.04
C ILE A 278 -8.07 -14.14 18.75
N ALA A 279 -7.61 -13.39 19.75
CA ALA A 279 -6.30 -12.75 19.75
C ALA A 279 -5.46 -13.20 20.96
N THR A 280 -4.15 -13.21 20.78
CA THR A 280 -3.17 -13.58 21.81
C THR A 280 -2.02 -12.56 21.86
N PHE A 281 -1.40 -12.46 23.03
CA PHE A 281 -0.20 -11.67 23.27
C PHE A 281 0.89 -12.58 23.81
N THR A 282 1.89 -12.87 22.98
CA THR A 282 2.98 -13.80 23.33
C THR A 282 4.23 -13.03 23.73
N PRO A 283 4.71 -13.17 24.98
CA PRO A 283 5.96 -12.54 25.41
C PRO A 283 7.15 -13.03 24.60
N CYS A 284 7.98 -12.10 24.13
CA CYS A 284 9.13 -12.41 23.30
C CYS A 284 10.43 -12.29 24.10
N ASN A 285 11.19 -13.38 24.18
CA ASN A 285 12.50 -13.41 24.81
C ASN A 285 13.56 -12.88 23.84
N LEU A 286 14.04 -11.66 24.08
CA LEU A 286 15.04 -10.96 23.28
C LEU A 286 16.30 -10.67 24.11
N PRO A 287 17.45 -10.32 23.49
CA PRO A 287 18.67 -9.96 24.20
C PRO A 287 18.45 -8.81 25.20
N ASP A 288 19.22 -8.77 26.29
CA ASP A 288 18.99 -7.92 27.48
C ASP A 288 18.82 -6.41 27.21
N ASN A 289 19.37 -5.88 26.12
CA ASN A 289 19.24 -4.46 25.74
C ASN A 289 17.99 -4.17 24.90
N SER A 290 17.13 -5.17 24.68
CA SER A 290 15.92 -5.02 23.89
C SER A 290 14.76 -4.54 24.77
N PRO A 291 13.86 -3.70 24.23
CA PRO A 291 12.66 -3.31 24.96
C PRO A 291 11.79 -4.55 25.26
N PRO A 292 11.02 -4.55 26.37
CA PRO A 292 9.96 -5.53 26.59
C PRO A 292 9.07 -5.61 25.34
N THR A 293 8.88 -6.82 24.81
CA THR A 293 8.25 -7.04 23.51
C THR A 293 7.19 -8.15 23.59
N LEU A 294 6.02 -7.89 23.01
CA LEU A 294 4.94 -8.86 22.85
C LEU A 294 4.66 -9.05 21.35
N LEU A 295 4.50 -10.31 20.92
CA LEU A 295 3.88 -10.64 19.65
C LEU A 295 2.37 -10.67 19.82
N TYR A 296 1.69 -9.74 19.17
CA TYR A 296 0.25 -9.82 18.96
C TYR A 296 -0.05 -10.72 17.76
N ALA A 297 -0.96 -11.66 17.92
CA ALA A 297 -1.49 -12.47 16.83
C ALA A 297 -3.01 -12.64 16.97
N GLU A 298 -3.73 -12.58 15.84
CA GLU A 298 -5.16 -12.85 15.82
C GLU A 298 -5.54 -13.79 14.67
N GLU A 299 -6.63 -14.51 14.87
CA GLU A 299 -7.31 -15.30 13.87
C GLU A 299 -8.83 -15.21 14.09
N GLY A 300 -9.57 -14.94 13.02
CA GLY A 300 -11.02 -14.85 13.07
C GLY A 300 -11.67 -15.01 11.71
N ASP A 301 -12.99 -15.11 11.71
CA ASP A 301 -13.79 -15.16 10.49
C ASP A 301 -14.29 -13.77 10.15
N PHE A 302 -13.91 -13.26 8.98
CA PHE A 302 -14.49 -12.05 8.41
C PHE A 302 -15.67 -12.39 7.52
N ILE A 303 -16.79 -11.73 7.79
CA ILE A 303 -18.02 -11.82 7.03
C ILE A 303 -18.28 -10.45 6.43
N THR A 304 -18.28 -10.37 5.10
CA THR A 304 -18.61 -9.15 4.37
C THR A 304 -20.10 -8.84 4.47
N ASP A 305 -20.48 -7.58 4.27
CA ASP A 305 -21.89 -7.19 4.19
C ASP A 305 -22.61 -7.84 2.99
N THR A 306 -21.86 -8.36 2.01
CA THR A 306 -22.37 -9.14 0.88
C THR A 306 -22.53 -10.64 1.18
N GLY A 307 -22.18 -11.09 2.39
CA GLY A 307 -22.31 -12.47 2.84
C GLY A 307 -21.13 -13.38 2.49
N LEU A 308 -20.03 -12.86 1.94
CA LEU A 308 -18.81 -13.64 1.72
C LEU A 308 -18.10 -13.84 3.05
N LYS A 309 -17.57 -15.05 3.26
CA LYS A 309 -16.85 -15.41 4.49
C LYS A 309 -15.42 -15.85 4.17
N PHE A 310 -14.45 -15.35 4.93
CA PHE A 310 -13.06 -15.79 4.84
C PHE A 310 -12.35 -15.67 6.19
N THR A 311 -11.32 -16.48 6.39
CA THR A 311 -10.47 -16.40 7.58
C THR A 311 -9.50 -15.23 7.44
N ALA A 312 -9.53 -14.33 8.43
CA ALA A 312 -8.63 -13.21 8.57
C ALA A 312 -7.63 -13.48 9.69
N ARG A 313 -6.37 -13.12 9.45
CA ARG A 313 -5.28 -13.21 10.43
C ARG A 313 -4.51 -11.91 10.47
N ARG A 314 -3.86 -11.61 11.59
CA ARG A 314 -2.98 -10.43 11.67
C ARG A 314 -1.93 -10.63 12.76
N ARG A 315 -0.76 -10.03 12.54
CA ARG A 315 0.32 -10.00 13.52
C ARG A 315 0.89 -8.59 13.65
N TYR A 316 1.17 -8.18 14.87
CA TYR A 316 1.88 -6.95 15.20
C TYR A 316 2.86 -7.20 16.33
N VAL A 317 3.84 -6.31 16.47
CA VAL A 317 4.81 -6.35 17.56
C VAL A 317 4.59 -5.14 18.44
N TYR A 318 4.26 -5.36 19.71
CA TYR A 318 4.09 -4.32 20.72
C TYR A 318 5.37 -4.21 21.54
N GLN A 319 5.90 -3.00 21.70
CA GLN A 319 7.10 -2.73 22.49
C GLN A 319 6.84 -1.63 23.51
N LEU A 320 7.27 -1.84 24.75
CA LEU A 320 7.29 -0.79 25.76
C LEU A 320 8.62 -0.03 25.66
N LYS A 321 8.54 1.28 25.44
CA LYS A 321 9.69 2.16 25.20
C LYS A 321 9.72 3.28 26.24
N PRO A 322 10.90 3.69 26.74
CA PRO A 322 11.01 4.90 27.54
C PRO A 322 10.67 6.13 26.67
N LYS A 323 10.09 7.16 27.28
CA LYS A 323 9.97 8.49 26.68
C LYS A 323 11.34 9.17 26.73
N ASP A 324 11.62 9.97 25.71
CA ASP A 324 12.87 10.75 25.62
C ASP A 324 12.82 12.05 26.46
N ASP A 325 11.72 12.30 27.18
CA ASP A 325 11.53 13.50 28.00
C ASP A 325 12.05 13.31 29.44
N ASP A 326 12.34 14.43 30.11
CA ASP A 326 12.83 14.45 31.50
C ASP A 326 11.79 13.92 32.51
N THR A 327 10.59 13.53 32.07
CA THR A 327 9.51 13.06 32.95
C THR A 327 9.59 11.56 33.29
N GLY A 328 10.47 10.80 32.62
CA GLY A 328 10.82 9.42 33.00
C GLY A 328 9.69 8.40 32.83
N GLY A 329 8.80 8.59 31.84
CA GLY A 329 7.68 7.67 31.57
C GLY A 329 7.94 6.67 30.45
N GLU A 330 7.00 5.74 30.24
CA GLU A 330 7.02 4.82 29.09
C GLU A 330 5.85 5.05 28.12
N TYR A 331 5.98 4.56 26.88
CA TYR A 331 4.92 4.52 25.88
C TYR A 331 4.93 3.19 25.12
N ILE A 332 3.80 2.82 24.51
CA ILE A 332 3.68 1.61 23.70
C ILE A 332 3.87 1.95 22.23
N ALA A 333 4.87 1.33 21.60
CA ALA A 333 5.08 1.37 20.16
C ALA A 333 4.54 0.08 19.52
N VAL A 334 3.75 0.22 18.46
CA VAL A 334 3.23 -0.88 17.64
C VAL A 334 4.01 -0.91 16.33
N ARG A 335 4.53 -2.08 15.96
CA ARG A 335 5.30 -2.31 14.74
C ARG A 335 4.64 -3.41 13.90
N PHE A 336 4.91 -3.39 12.61
CA PHE A 336 4.56 -4.51 11.73
C PHE A 336 5.35 -5.76 12.11
N PHE A 337 4.73 -6.94 11.99
CA PHE A 337 5.47 -8.18 11.97
C PHE A 337 6.14 -8.36 10.60
N ASN A 338 7.37 -8.86 10.56
CA ASN A 338 8.11 -9.04 9.31
C ASN A 338 7.96 -10.48 8.79
N ASP A 339 6.86 -10.73 8.08
CA ASP A 339 6.58 -12.04 7.47
C ASP A 339 7.64 -12.47 6.44
N GLU A 340 8.31 -11.53 5.75
CA GLU A 340 9.35 -11.87 4.76
C GLU A 340 10.59 -12.49 5.41
N LYS A 341 10.96 -12.00 6.60
CA LYS A 341 12.07 -12.54 7.39
C LYS A 341 11.69 -13.78 8.20
N MET A 342 10.39 -13.94 8.48
CA MET A 342 9.83 -15.02 9.30
C MET A 342 8.67 -15.75 8.60
N PRO A 343 8.86 -16.30 7.37
CA PRO A 343 7.78 -16.78 6.50
C PRO A 343 7.07 -18.05 6.97
N ARG A 344 7.59 -18.72 8.00
CA ARG A 344 7.03 -19.95 8.60
C ARG A 344 6.98 -19.87 10.13
N ALA A 345 7.03 -18.67 10.69
CA ALA A 345 6.98 -18.51 12.14
C ALA A 345 5.60 -18.88 12.68
N GLU A 346 5.60 -19.79 13.65
CA GLU A 346 4.46 -20.08 14.51
C GLU A 346 4.41 -19.05 15.65
N ILE A 347 3.29 -18.99 16.36
CA ILE A 347 3.11 -18.01 17.46
C ILE A 347 4.17 -18.21 18.55
N GLU A 348 4.52 -19.46 18.83
CA GLU A 348 5.52 -19.88 19.83
C GLU A 348 6.93 -19.37 19.50
N ASP A 349 7.23 -19.11 18.23
CA ASP A 349 8.52 -18.55 17.79
C ASP A 349 8.65 -17.05 18.15
N GLY A 350 7.56 -16.40 18.56
CA GLY A 350 7.51 -14.98 18.85
C GLY A 350 8.00 -14.14 17.67
N VAL A 351 9.00 -13.29 17.91
CA VAL A 351 9.65 -12.48 16.87
C VAL A 351 11.02 -13.00 16.45
N GLY A 352 11.34 -14.25 16.78
CA GLY A 352 12.68 -14.81 16.60
C GLY A 352 13.66 -14.38 17.69
N LYS A 353 14.77 -15.13 17.83
CA LYS A 353 15.76 -14.94 18.91
C LYS A 353 16.49 -13.62 18.82
N GLY A 354 16.69 -13.11 17.59
CA GLY A 354 17.34 -11.83 17.32
C GLY A 354 16.37 -10.69 17.06
N GLY A 355 15.06 -10.93 17.11
CA GLY A 355 14.04 -9.95 16.72
C GLY A 355 13.87 -9.83 15.20
N GLU A 356 14.14 -10.88 14.44
CA GLU A 356 14.02 -10.93 12.98
C GLU A 356 12.60 -10.59 12.49
N GLY A 357 11.59 -10.96 13.27
CA GLY A 357 10.18 -10.67 13.04
C GLY A 357 9.77 -9.22 13.37
N ILE A 358 10.66 -8.39 13.91
CA ILE A 358 10.37 -6.99 14.21
C ILE A 358 10.49 -6.15 12.93
N GLY A 359 9.36 -5.68 12.42
CA GLY A 359 9.28 -4.85 11.22
C GLY A 359 9.36 -3.34 11.49
N GLY A 360 8.95 -2.58 10.47
CA GLY A 360 8.88 -1.12 10.52
C GLY A 360 7.91 -0.62 11.60
N LEU A 361 8.16 0.59 12.11
CA LEU A 361 7.25 1.27 13.03
C LEU A 361 5.90 1.50 12.34
N PHE A 362 4.81 1.11 13.01
CA PHE A 362 3.46 1.40 12.56
C PHE A 362 2.90 2.61 13.29
N VAL A 363 2.64 2.53 14.60
CA VAL A 363 2.12 3.67 15.36
C VAL A 363 2.72 3.71 16.75
N GLU A 364 2.92 4.91 17.28
CA GLU A 364 3.25 5.13 18.68
C GLU A 364 2.03 5.64 19.42
N MET A 365 1.68 4.99 20.53
CA MET A 365 0.64 5.49 21.42
C MET A 365 1.11 6.80 22.06
N GLY A 366 0.29 7.83 21.94
CA GLY A 366 0.48 9.11 22.60
C GLY A 366 0.04 9.08 24.06
N ASP A 367 -0.16 10.26 24.61
CA ASP A 367 -0.50 10.38 26.03
C ASP A 367 -1.86 9.76 26.35
N LEU A 368 -1.92 9.13 27.52
CA LEU A 368 -3.10 8.49 28.06
C LEU A 368 -3.91 9.51 28.87
N GLU A 369 -5.17 9.63 28.52
CA GLU A 369 -6.13 10.54 29.16
C GLU A 369 -7.24 9.73 29.83
N ALA A 370 -7.83 10.29 30.90
CA ALA A 370 -8.98 9.68 31.56
C ALA A 370 -10.21 9.62 30.62
N ASP A 371 -10.96 8.52 30.71
CA ASP A 371 -12.17 8.25 29.91
C ASP A 371 -13.21 7.50 30.75
N GLY A 372 -13.92 8.25 31.60
CA GLY A 372 -14.78 7.66 32.62
C GLY A 372 -13.96 6.90 33.66
N ARG A 373 -14.24 5.59 33.82
CA ARG A 373 -13.43 4.69 34.67
C ARG A 373 -12.22 4.08 33.95
N GLY A 374 -12.10 4.31 32.65
CA GLY A 374 -11.02 3.78 31.82
C GLY A 374 -10.01 4.84 31.40
N MET A 375 -9.17 4.47 30.44
CA MET A 375 -8.21 5.37 29.80
C MET A 375 -8.42 5.37 28.29
N LYS A 376 -8.06 6.47 27.62
CA LYS A 376 -8.03 6.56 26.16
C LYS A 376 -6.70 7.15 25.70
N ALA A 377 -6.31 6.84 24.46
CA ALA A 377 -5.14 7.44 23.83
C ALA A 377 -5.37 7.61 22.32
N LYS A 378 -4.60 8.51 21.71
CA LYS A 378 -4.44 8.61 20.25
C LYS A 378 -2.97 8.42 19.90
N ASN A 379 -2.67 8.10 18.65
CA ASN A 379 -1.28 8.02 18.21
C ASN A 379 -0.60 9.38 18.24
N LYS A 380 0.70 9.42 18.55
CA LYS A 380 1.50 10.67 18.58
C LYS A 380 1.49 11.39 17.24
N GLU A 381 1.70 10.64 16.15
CA GLU A 381 1.70 11.14 14.78
C GLU A 381 0.90 10.20 13.89
N THR A 382 0.13 10.76 12.95
CA THR A 382 -0.55 10.00 11.90
C THR A 382 0.45 9.22 11.07
N HIS A 383 0.26 7.92 10.96
CA HIS A 383 1.20 7.08 10.23
C HIS A 383 0.84 7.02 8.76
N LEU A 384 1.73 7.49 7.89
CA LEU A 384 1.60 7.33 6.45
C LEU A 384 2.14 5.95 6.04
N CYS A 385 1.24 4.99 5.84
CA CYS A 385 1.59 3.71 5.26
C CYS A 385 1.34 3.76 3.74
N ALA A 386 2.43 3.79 2.97
CA ALA A 386 2.42 3.98 1.53
C ALA A 386 1.72 5.27 1.07
N LYS A 387 0.41 5.21 0.76
CA LYS A 387 -0.39 6.36 0.29
C LYS A 387 -1.55 6.69 1.20
N ASP A 388 -1.81 5.89 2.22
CA ASP A 388 -2.95 6.07 3.12
C ASP A 388 -2.47 6.52 4.50
N LEU A 389 -3.18 7.48 5.06
CA LEU A 389 -2.95 8.02 6.39
C LEU A 389 -3.74 7.19 7.40
N TYR A 390 -3.05 6.70 8.42
CA TYR A 390 -3.61 5.95 9.53
C TYR A 390 -3.63 6.83 10.77
N THR A 391 -4.82 7.01 11.33
CA THR A 391 -5.00 7.54 12.68
C THR A 391 -5.43 6.38 13.57
N ALA A 392 -4.75 6.18 14.69
CA ALA A 392 -5.04 5.13 15.64
C ALA A 392 -5.52 5.74 16.96
N SER A 393 -6.54 5.14 17.55
CA SER A 393 -7.01 5.52 18.88
C SER A 393 -7.36 4.28 19.68
N TRP A 394 -7.18 4.38 20.98
CA TRP A 394 -7.40 3.28 21.92
C TRP A 394 -8.31 3.73 23.06
N ARG A 395 -9.07 2.76 23.58
CA ARG A 395 -9.82 2.87 24.84
C ARG A 395 -9.53 1.62 25.66
N PHE A 396 -9.36 1.77 26.97
CA PHE A 396 -9.02 0.69 27.89
C PHE A 396 -10.00 0.70 29.06
N GLY A 397 -10.53 -0.46 29.42
CA GLY A 397 -11.34 -0.65 30.62
C GLY A 397 -10.50 -0.52 31.90
N GLU A 398 -11.18 -0.24 33.02
CA GLU A 398 -10.52 0.02 34.30
C GLU A 398 -9.64 -1.16 34.74
N GLY A 399 -10.17 -2.38 34.67
CA GLY A 399 -9.45 -3.58 35.08
C GLY A 399 -8.19 -3.85 34.28
N LEU A 400 -8.19 -3.54 32.99
CA LEU A 400 -6.98 -3.69 32.17
C LEU A 400 -5.91 -2.67 32.56
N VAL A 401 -6.31 -1.46 32.95
CA VAL A 401 -5.40 -0.38 33.34
C VAL A 401 -4.78 -0.65 34.71
N THR A 402 -5.57 -1.17 35.65
CA THR A 402 -5.15 -1.38 37.04
C THR A 402 -4.68 -2.81 37.34
N GLY A 403 -4.80 -3.75 36.40
CA GLY A 403 -4.62 -5.19 36.64
C GLY A 403 -5.73 -5.79 37.51
N GLY A 404 -6.93 -5.20 37.52
CA GLY A 404 -8.09 -5.66 38.27
C GLY A 404 -8.80 -6.85 37.63
N ALA A 405 -9.66 -7.53 38.39
CA ALA A 405 -10.35 -8.75 37.95
C ALA A 405 -11.67 -8.51 37.17
N GLN A 406 -12.14 -7.26 37.07
CA GLN A 406 -13.39 -6.88 36.40
C GLN A 406 -13.12 -5.76 35.38
N ASP A 407 -13.99 -5.63 34.38
CA ASP A 407 -13.86 -4.60 33.33
C ASP A 407 -12.56 -4.71 32.50
N ILE A 408 -12.11 -5.94 32.23
CA ILE A 408 -10.91 -6.24 31.45
C ILE A 408 -11.27 -6.27 29.95
N TRP A 409 -11.17 -5.12 29.32
CA TRP A 409 -11.36 -4.96 27.89
C TRP A 409 -10.49 -3.84 27.34
N TRP A 410 -10.27 -3.85 26.03
CA TRP A 410 -9.74 -2.70 25.31
C TRP A 410 -10.32 -2.62 23.91
N GLU A 411 -10.17 -1.46 23.31
CA GLU A 411 -10.66 -1.18 21.97
C GLU A 411 -9.57 -0.43 21.21
N VAL A 412 -9.41 -0.79 19.94
CA VAL A 412 -8.59 -0.03 18.98
C VAL A 412 -9.45 0.39 17.81
N ARG A 413 -9.31 1.64 17.42
CA ARG A 413 -9.94 2.21 16.24
C ARG A 413 -8.88 2.76 15.30
N TYR A 414 -8.99 2.37 14.03
CA TYR A 414 -8.22 2.91 12.93
C TYR A 414 -9.14 3.71 12.00
N ASP A 415 -8.85 5.00 11.84
CA ASP A 415 -9.42 5.85 10.81
C ASP A 415 -8.40 5.98 9.69
N VAL A 416 -8.67 5.35 8.56
CA VAL A 416 -7.76 5.30 7.41
C VAL A 416 -8.30 6.13 6.28
N LYS A 417 -7.50 7.10 5.82
CA LYS A 417 -7.84 7.99 4.72
C LYS A 417 -6.75 8.00 3.67
N GLY A 418 -7.12 7.65 2.45
CA GLY A 418 -6.21 7.67 1.33
C GLY A 418 -6.82 7.14 0.04
N PRO A 419 -6.09 7.23 -1.07
CA PRO A 419 -6.56 6.83 -2.37
C PRO A 419 -6.64 5.31 -2.55
N GLN A 420 -6.01 4.52 -1.67
CA GLN A 420 -6.07 3.06 -1.71
C GLN A 420 -7.02 2.51 -0.65
N LYS A 421 -7.03 3.12 0.54
CA LYS A 421 -7.89 2.74 1.65
C LYS A 421 -8.63 3.95 2.19
N ASP A 422 -9.96 3.89 2.20
CA ASP A 422 -10.80 4.78 2.98
C ASP A 422 -11.73 3.91 3.81
N TYR A 423 -11.38 3.69 5.07
CA TYR A 423 -12.19 2.89 5.97
C TYR A 423 -12.02 3.31 7.43
N VAL A 424 -13.02 2.94 8.22
CA VAL A 424 -12.98 2.97 9.67
C VAL A 424 -13.06 1.53 10.17
N GLY A 425 -12.05 1.11 10.92
CA GLY A 425 -12.02 -0.17 11.61
C GLY A 425 -12.10 0.03 13.11
N THR A 426 -13.01 -0.62 13.81
CA THR A 426 -13.08 -0.60 15.28
C THR A 426 -13.07 -2.03 15.78
N THR A 427 -12.13 -2.36 16.66
CA THR A 427 -11.97 -3.70 17.24
C THR A 427 -12.09 -3.63 18.74
N ARG A 428 -13.01 -4.40 19.30
CA ARG A 428 -13.22 -4.55 20.73
C ARG A 428 -12.66 -5.90 21.18
N TYR A 429 -11.90 -5.92 22.27
CA TYR A 429 -11.31 -7.10 22.87
C TYR A 429 -11.83 -7.27 24.30
N THR A 430 -12.15 -8.50 24.66
CA THR A 430 -12.53 -8.90 26.03
C THR A 430 -11.77 -10.16 26.39
N LEU A 431 -11.19 -10.19 27.60
CA LEU A 431 -10.46 -11.36 28.08
C LEU A 431 -11.41 -12.56 28.21
N VAL A 432 -10.94 -13.75 27.81
CA VAL A 432 -11.69 -15.02 27.89
C VAL A 432 -11.66 -15.61 29.30
#